data_AF-A0A7S2BVW4-F1
#
_entry.id   AF-A0A7S2BVW4-F1
#
_cell.length_a   1.000
_cell.length_b   1.000
_cell.length_c   1.000
_cell.angle_alpha   90.00
_cell.angle_beta   90.00
_cell.angle_gamma   90.00
#
_symmetry.space_group_name_H-M   'P 1'
#
loop_
_entity.id
_entity.type
_entity.pdbx_description
1 polymer ?
#
loop_
_entity_poly.entity_id
_entity_poly.type
_entity_poly.pdbx_seq_one_letter_code
_entity_poly.pdbx_strand_id
1 'polypeptide(L)'
;QVESASNMSAVRGAFRLTRPVLGGGGHYHYPAHVWTPAGGWWVNPPNWKRNLGIAFGFLGFSLYNISSLSTKLERRPMPPKNYIPSQGWCKNAAADDPDLETKKNGGTYIPAAERAAAAKAAAAGHH
;
A
#
# COMPACT_ATOMS: atom_id res chain seq x y z
N GLN A 1 32.90 -62.47 4.48
CA GLN A 1 31.73 -62.05 3.69
C GLN A 1 30.55 -61.90 4.63
N VAL A 2 29.90 -60.73 4.58
CA VAL A 2 28.47 -60.46 4.88
C VAL A 2 28.02 -60.95 6.27
N GLU A 3 28.04 -60.13 7.31
CA GLU A 3 26.87 -59.35 7.74
C GLU A 3 27.26 -58.49 8.94
N SER A 4 27.01 -57.18 8.89
CA SER A 4 26.47 -56.37 9.99
C SER A 4 26.57 -54.90 9.57
N ALA A 5 25.92 -54.57 8.45
CA ALA A 5 25.67 -53.21 8.00
C ALA A 5 24.20 -52.89 8.32
N SER A 6 23.85 -52.93 9.59
CA SER A 6 22.55 -52.46 10.07
C SER A 6 22.73 -51.99 11.49
N ASN A 7 22.97 -50.68 11.65
CA ASN A 7 22.76 -49.85 12.85
C ASN A 7 23.69 -48.63 12.85
N MET A 8 23.61 -47.82 11.79
CA MET A 8 24.00 -46.41 11.86
C MET A 8 22.83 -45.56 11.39
N SER A 9 21.67 -45.77 12.03
CA SER A 9 20.56 -44.82 11.92
C SER A 9 20.84 -43.65 12.85
N ALA A 10 21.40 -42.61 12.23
CA ALA A 10 21.35 -41.20 12.63
C ALA A 10 20.70 -40.91 14.00
N VAL A 11 21.51 -40.87 15.05
CA VAL A 11 21.20 -40.08 16.25
C VAL A 11 21.38 -38.60 15.89
N ARG A 12 20.49 -38.08 15.04
CA ARG A 12 20.29 -36.64 14.88
C ARG A 12 19.43 -36.20 16.05
N GLY A 13 20.09 -35.91 17.17
CA GLY A 13 19.50 -35.18 18.28
C GLY A 13 18.92 -33.88 17.73
N ALA A 14 17.60 -33.84 17.57
CA ALA A 14 16.86 -32.63 17.26
C ALA A 14 16.94 -31.75 18.50
N PHE A 15 18.00 -30.95 18.61
CA PHE A 15 18.04 -29.79 19.49
C PHE A 15 16.98 -28.82 18.97
N ARG A 16 15.74 -29.02 19.44
CA ARG A 16 14.69 -28.00 19.34
C ARG A 16 15.26 -26.79 20.04
N LEU A 17 15.60 -25.77 19.26
CA LEU A 17 15.84 -24.44 19.76
C LEU A 17 14.56 -24.00 20.48
N THR A 18 14.51 -24.20 21.79
CA THR A 18 13.50 -23.64 22.67
C THR A 18 13.61 -22.14 22.48
N ARG A 19 12.66 -21.55 21.76
CA ARG A 19 12.58 -20.10 21.64
C ARG A 19 12.53 -19.53 23.05
N PRO A 20 13.41 -18.60 23.42
CA PRO A 20 13.29 -17.94 24.71
C PRO A 20 11.90 -17.31 24.79
N VAL A 21 11.15 -17.70 25.82
CA VAL A 21 9.89 -17.06 26.17
C VAL A 21 10.25 -15.65 26.62
N LEU A 22 10.08 -14.68 25.73
CA LEU A 22 10.22 -13.27 26.08
C LEU A 22 9.00 -12.88 26.91
N GLY A 23 9.29 -12.38 28.12
CA GLY A 23 8.37 -12.36 29.25
C GLY A 23 7.09 -11.54 29.05
N GLY A 24 5.95 -12.16 29.37
CA GLY A 24 4.84 -11.45 29.99
C GLY A 24 5.13 -11.37 31.48
N GLY A 25 5.29 -10.15 32.02
CA GLY A 25 5.45 -9.95 33.46
C GLY A 25 4.31 -10.59 34.26
N GLY A 26 4.49 -10.74 35.58
CA GLY A 26 3.51 -11.41 36.45
C GLY A 26 2.09 -10.88 36.24
N HIS A 27 1.17 -11.76 35.85
CA HIS A 27 -0.24 -11.43 35.74
C HIS A 27 -0.82 -11.27 37.16
N TYR A 28 -1.41 -10.12 37.46
CA TYR A 28 -2.14 -9.89 38.70
C TYR A 28 -3.55 -10.48 38.61
N HIS A 29 -4.21 -10.74 39.75
CA HIS A 29 -5.61 -11.17 39.73
C HIS A 29 -6.49 -10.09 39.08
N TYR A 30 -7.24 -10.48 38.05
CA TYR A 30 -8.18 -9.62 37.34
C TYR A 30 -9.52 -10.35 37.16
N PRO A 31 -10.64 -9.61 37.04
CA PRO A 31 -11.94 -10.22 36.80
C PRO A 31 -12.06 -10.70 35.34
N ALA A 32 -12.05 -12.02 35.14
CA ALA A 32 -12.04 -12.64 33.80
C ALA A 32 -13.38 -12.54 33.04
N HIS A 33 -14.47 -12.24 33.74
CA HIS A 33 -15.82 -12.18 33.16
C HIS A 33 -16.23 -10.78 32.69
N VAL A 34 -15.37 -9.77 32.87
CA VAL A 34 -15.66 -8.41 32.43
C VAL A 34 -15.36 -8.29 30.94
N TRP A 35 -16.38 -7.97 30.16
CA TRP A 35 -16.23 -7.72 28.73
C TRP A 35 -16.13 -6.22 28.45
N THR A 36 -15.15 -5.85 27.65
CA THR A 36 -14.91 -4.47 27.17
C THR A 36 -14.60 -4.49 25.68
N PRO A 37 -15.07 -3.50 24.90
CA PRO A 37 -14.92 -3.51 23.45
C PRO A 37 -13.46 -3.34 22.98
N ALA A 38 -12.61 -2.69 23.79
CA ALA A 38 -11.18 -2.50 23.50
C ALA A 38 -10.31 -3.69 23.93
N GLY A 39 -10.89 -4.72 24.57
CA GLY A 39 -10.17 -5.78 25.27
C GLY A 39 -9.97 -5.49 26.77
N GLY A 40 -9.62 -6.53 27.53
CA GLY A 40 -9.36 -6.47 28.97
C GLY A 40 -7.87 -6.50 29.32
N TRP A 41 -7.52 -7.20 30.40
CA TRP A 41 -6.15 -7.28 30.89
C TRP A 41 -5.33 -8.31 30.10
N TRP A 42 -4.14 -7.91 29.62
CA TRP A 42 -3.17 -8.76 28.91
C TRP A 42 -3.76 -9.62 27.77
N VAL A 43 -4.62 -9.02 26.94
CA VAL A 43 -5.33 -9.75 25.88
C VAL A 43 -4.37 -10.26 24.80
N ASN A 44 -4.29 -11.58 24.66
CA ASN A 44 -3.61 -12.23 23.54
C ASN A 44 -4.59 -13.22 22.89
N PRO A 45 -5.50 -12.75 22.00
CA PRO A 45 -6.50 -13.63 21.42
C PRO A 45 -5.81 -14.56 20.41
N PRO A 46 -6.15 -15.87 20.38
CA PRO A 46 -5.44 -16.84 19.55
C PRO A 46 -5.50 -16.53 18.05
N ASN A 47 -6.53 -15.80 17.61
CA ASN A 47 -6.81 -15.48 16.20
C ASN A 47 -6.53 -14.01 15.82
N TRP A 48 -5.69 -13.28 16.58
CA TRP A 48 -5.43 -11.85 16.34
C TRP A 48 -4.97 -11.53 14.91
N LYS A 49 -4.14 -12.40 14.30
CA LYS A 49 -3.63 -12.23 12.94
C LYS A 49 -4.74 -12.25 11.89
N ARG A 50 -5.67 -13.21 12.01
CA ARG A 50 -6.82 -13.34 11.11
C ARG A 50 -7.74 -12.12 11.25
N ASN A 51 -8.03 -11.71 12.48
CA ASN A 51 -8.93 -10.59 12.75
C ASN A 51 -8.35 -9.28 12.20
N LEU A 52 -7.03 -9.05 12.34
CA LEU A 52 -6.35 -7.92 11.69
C LEU A 52 -6.39 -8.04 10.16
N GLY A 53 -6.16 -9.22 9.61
CA GLY A 53 -6.26 -9.45 8.17
C GLY A 53 -7.64 -9.06 7.61
N ILE A 54 -8.72 -9.43 8.31
CA ILE A 54 -10.08 -9.04 7.94
C ILE A 54 -10.28 -7.53 8.07
N ALA A 55 -9.87 -6.93 9.19
CA ALA A 55 -10.02 -5.49 9.42
C ALA A 55 -9.28 -4.65 8.37
N PHE A 56 -8.02 -4.99 8.07
CA PHE A 56 -7.25 -4.33 7.02
C PHE A 56 -7.80 -4.64 5.62
N GLY A 57 -8.37 -5.82 5.40
CA GLY A 57 -9.07 -6.15 4.16
C GLY A 57 -10.25 -5.21 3.89
N PHE A 58 -11.12 -5.01 4.89
CA PHE A 58 -12.25 -4.07 4.78
C PHE A 58 -11.78 -2.61 4.65
N LEU A 59 -10.77 -2.22 5.41
CA LEU A 59 -10.20 -0.87 5.32
C LEU A 59 -9.61 -0.61 3.94
N GLY A 60 -8.78 -1.52 3.42
CA GLY A 60 -8.17 -1.42 2.10
C GLY A 60 -9.21 -1.38 0.99
N PHE A 61 -10.23 -2.25 1.06
CA PHE A 61 -11.34 -2.24 0.10
C PHE A 61 -12.09 -0.90 0.11
N SER A 62 -12.39 -0.36 1.29
CA SER A 62 -13.11 0.91 1.43
C SER A 62 -12.29 2.07 0.87
N LEU A 63 -11.01 2.16 1.25
CA LEU A 63 -10.09 3.20 0.77
C LEU A 63 -9.89 3.13 -0.75
N TYR A 64 -9.79 1.93 -1.32
CA TYR A 64 -9.65 1.76 -2.76
C TYR A 64 -10.87 2.30 -3.51
N ASN A 65 -12.09 2.01 -3.04
CA ASN A 65 -13.31 2.50 -3.68
C ASN A 65 -13.42 4.03 -3.58
N ILE A 66 -13.16 4.59 -2.39
CA ILE A 66 -13.18 6.04 -2.17
C ILE A 66 -12.14 6.73 -3.05
N SER A 67 -10.90 6.22 -3.07
CA SER A 67 -9.82 6.76 -3.90
C SER A 67 -10.18 6.67 -5.39
N SER A 68 -10.72 5.54 -5.84
CA SER A 68 -11.15 5.35 -7.24
C SER A 68 -12.28 6.28 -7.66
N LEU A 69 -13.15 6.69 -6.74
CA LEU A 69 -14.19 7.68 -7.00
C LEU A 69 -13.58 9.10 -7.01
N SER A 70 -12.75 9.41 -6.01
CA SER A 70 -12.05 10.69 -5.89
C SER A 70 -11.28 11.02 -7.16
N THR A 71 -10.43 10.10 -7.64
CA THR A 71 -9.59 10.31 -8.83
C THR A 71 -10.37 10.50 -10.14
N LYS A 72 -11.60 9.96 -10.21
CA LYS A 72 -12.49 10.14 -11.37
C LYS A 72 -13.18 11.49 -11.35
N LEU A 73 -13.57 11.95 -10.16
CA LEU A 73 -14.31 13.21 -9.96
C LEU A 73 -13.40 14.42 -9.86
N GLU A 74 -12.12 14.22 -9.53
CA GLU A 74 -11.18 15.31 -9.34
C GLU A 74 -11.07 16.19 -10.58
N ARG A 75 -11.30 17.49 -10.38
CA ARG A 75 -11.21 18.55 -11.38
C ARG A 75 -10.38 19.69 -10.84
N ARG A 76 -9.49 20.22 -11.66
CA ARG A 76 -8.62 21.37 -11.34
C ARG A 76 -8.92 22.53 -12.29
N PRO A 77 -9.67 23.56 -11.85
CA PRO A 77 -9.94 24.72 -12.69
C PRO A 77 -8.69 25.53 -13.04
N MET A 78 -7.68 25.50 -12.15
CA MET A 78 -6.40 26.14 -12.35
C MET A 78 -5.30 25.08 -12.39
N PRO A 79 -4.46 25.06 -13.44
CA PRO A 79 -3.34 24.14 -13.49
C PRO A 79 -2.30 24.53 -12.42
N PRO A 80 -1.70 23.56 -11.72
CA PRO A 80 -0.63 23.84 -10.77
C PRO A 80 0.61 24.39 -11.49
N LYS A 81 1.44 25.16 -10.77
CA LYS A 81 2.68 25.72 -11.33
C LYS A 81 3.75 24.66 -11.62
N ASN A 82 3.88 23.66 -10.74
CA ASN A 82 4.86 22.59 -10.81
C ASN A 82 4.17 21.23 -10.96
N TYR A 83 4.89 20.21 -11.43
CA TYR A 83 4.38 18.84 -11.51
C TYR A 83 4.03 18.29 -10.11
N ILE A 84 2.85 17.70 -9.98
CA ILE A 84 2.40 17.03 -8.75
C ILE A 84 2.18 15.54 -9.06
N PRO A 85 2.86 14.61 -8.37
CA PRO A 85 2.77 13.17 -8.70
C PRO A 85 1.36 12.60 -8.56
N SER A 86 0.52 13.13 -7.67
CA SER A 86 -0.87 12.68 -7.52
C SER A 86 -1.77 13.04 -8.71
N GLN A 87 -1.38 13.99 -9.57
CA GLN A 87 -2.09 14.25 -10.83
C GLN A 87 -2.12 13.00 -11.71
N GLY A 88 -1.08 12.15 -11.67
CA GLY A 88 -1.02 10.92 -12.46
C GLY A 88 -2.09 9.88 -12.12
N TRP A 89 -2.70 9.97 -10.94
CA TRP A 89 -3.81 9.09 -10.56
C TRP A 89 -5.17 9.62 -11.03
N CYS A 90 -5.25 10.89 -11.41
CA CYS A 90 -6.50 11.57 -11.74
C CYS A 90 -6.84 11.38 -13.23
N LYS A 91 -8.09 11.04 -13.54
CA LYS A 91 -8.53 10.85 -14.94
C LYS A 91 -8.49 12.15 -15.75
N ASN A 92 -8.84 13.28 -15.13
CA ASN A 92 -9.00 14.56 -15.82
C ASN A 92 -7.71 15.39 -15.86
N ALA A 93 -6.57 14.85 -15.38
CA ALA A 93 -5.33 15.61 -15.24
C ALA A 93 -4.83 16.26 -16.53
N ALA A 94 -4.84 15.53 -17.66
CA ALA A 94 -4.38 16.06 -18.94
C ALA A 94 -5.32 17.11 -19.56
N ALA A 95 -6.62 17.04 -19.23
CA ALA A 95 -7.61 18.01 -19.70
C ALA A 95 -7.54 19.31 -18.90
N ASP A 96 -7.31 19.21 -17.59
CA ASP A 96 -7.23 20.33 -16.67
C ASP A 96 -5.85 21.02 -16.69
N ASP A 97 -4.79 20.24 -16.88
CA ASP A 97 -3.39 20.69 -16.95
C ASP A 97 -2.82 20.36 -18.34
N PRO A 98 -2.98 21.26 -19.32
CA PRO A 98 -2.55 20.96 -20.66
C PRO A 98 -1.02 20.81 -20.74
N ASP A 99 -0.24 21.47 -19.88
CA ASP A 99 1.23 21.40 -19.84
C ASP A 99 1.78 20.33 -18.87
N LEU A 100 0.95 19.35 -18.51
CA LEU A 100 1.33 18.26 -17.61
C LEU A 100 2.58 17.51 -18.08
N GLU A 101 2.64 17.13 -19.36
CA GLU A 101 3.77 16.37 -19.92
C GLU A 101 5.07 17.17 -19.90
N THR A 102 5.01 18.48 -20.14
CA THR A 102 6.21 19.33 -20.09
C THR A 102 6.71 19.45 -18.66
N LYS A 103 5.83 19.67 -17.68
CA LYS A 103 6.20 19.73 -16.26
C LYS A 103 6.77 18.42 -15.75
N LYS A 104 6.21 17.28 -16.17
CA LYS A 104 6.65 15.94 -15.79
C LYS A 104 8.09 15.65 -16.24
N ASN A 105 8.46 16.15 -17.42
CA ASN A 105 9.80 16.01 -17.99
C ASN A 105 10.80 17.06 -17.48
N GLY A 106 10.43 17.86 -16.47
CA GLY A 106 11.26 18.93 -15.94
C GLY A 106 11.33 20.18 -16.83
N GLY A 107 10.48 20.27 -17.85
CA GLY A 107 10.34 21.44 -18.71
C GLY A 107 9.58 22.59 -18.03
N THR A 108 9.76 23.80 -18.55
CA THR A 108 9.04 24.99 -18.11
C THR A 108 7.62 25.05 -18.67
N TYR A 109 6.78 25.90 -18.07
CA TYR A 109 5.41 26.17 -18.52
C TYR A 109 5.41 26.69 -19.98
N ILE A 110 4.66 26.02 -20.87
CA ILE A 110 4.44 26.49 -22.25
C ILE A 110 3.03 27.12 -22.33
N PRO A 111 2.93 28.43 -22.60
CA PRO A 111 1.65 29.12 -22.69
C PRO A 111 0.77 28.53 -23.79
N ALA A 112 -0.55 28.48 -23.53
CA ALA A 112 -1.53 27.88 -24.43
C ALA A 112 -1.49 28.48 -25.85
N ALA A 113 -1.19 29.77 -25.99
CA ALA A 113 -1.07 30.44 -27.28
C ALA A 113 0.06 29.86 -28.15
N GLU A 114 1.20 29.55 -27.55
CA GLU A 114 2.37 28.99 -28.25
C GLU A 114 2.11 27.54 -28.67
N ARG A 115 1.43 26.76 -27.83
CA ARG A 115 1.01 25.40 -28.21
C ARG A 115 -0.08 25.36 -29.27
N ALA A 116 -1.03 26.29 -29.22
CA ALA A 116 -2.04 26.44 -30.26
C ALA A 116 -1.40 26.85 -31.60
N ALA A 117 -0.38 27.71 -31.58
CA ALA A 117 0.39 28.07 -32.76
C ALA A 117 1.19 26.88 -33.31
N ALA A 118 1.87 26.12 -32.45
CA ALA A 118 2.62 24.92 -32.85
C ALA A 118 1.70 23.82 -33.43
N ALA A 119 0.53 23.60 -32.83
CA ALA A 119 -0.46 22.64 -33.35
C ALA A 119 -1.03 23.09 -34.70
N LYS A 120 -1.30 24.39 -34.88
CA LYS A 120 -1.69 24.95 -36.20
C LYS A 120 -0.59 24.81 -37.24
N ALA A 121 0.67 25.08 -36.87
CA ALA A 121 1.81 24.93 -37.77
C ALA A 121 2.01 23.47 -38.20
N ALA A 122 1.84 22.51 -37.29
CA ALA A 122 1.89 21.09 -37.61
C ALA A 122 0.75 20.66 -38.55
N ALA A 123 -0.47 21.20 -38.36
CA ALA A 123 -1.59 20.94 -39.27
C ALA A 123 -1.41 21.57 -40.66
N ALA A 124 -0.68 22.68 -40.77
CA ALA A 124 -0.40 23.37 -42.02
C ALA A 124 0.74 22.72 -42.84
N GLY A 125 1.57 21.86 -42.25
CA GLY A 125 2.72 21.22 -42.90
C GLY A 125 2.43 19.91 -43.64
N HIS A 126 1.16 19.51 -43.77
CA HIS A 126 0.73 18.27 -44.45
C HIS A 126 0.03 18.54 -45.80
N HIS A 127 0.51 19.54 -46.55
CA HIS A 127 0.11 19.82 -47.93
C HIS A 127 1.32 19.91 -48.85
#